data_AF-A0A383EH28-F1
#
_entry.id   AF-A0A383EH28-F1
#
_cell.length_a   1.000
_cell.length_b   1.000
_cell.length_c   1.000
_cell.angle_alpha   90.00
_cell.angle_beta   90.00
_cell.angle_gamma   90.00
#
_symmetry.space_group_name_H-M   'P 1'
#
loop_
_entity.id
_entity.type
_entity.pdbx_description
1 polymer ?
#
loop_
_entity_poly.entity_id
_entity_poly.type
_entity_poly.pdbx_seq_one_letter_code
_entity_poly.pdbx_strand_id
1 'polypeptide(L)'
;AQEQALGTSDNNADPDGDGIPDGVEVANGTNPNQAENEGEGEATLITQGLQLWLDGHDLDGDGNATNDLAVGAKLPTWIDKSGNERNATQSVTADQPVVIAGGGLSFDGAHDHLTLGDQYLFSTNDGMTIFAVAETNASPVNTLYDFGVIADASTSIRLSKENLVGITPTAHGGAISELNATADGLVVLAFQVKFDDRQVLRHNGQTGGEETITLAKLDATTIAATATRLT
;
A
#
# COMPACT_ATOMS: atom_id res chain seq x y z
N ALA A 1 -33.55 29.61 -2.06
CA ALA A 1 -34.48 29.22 -3.16
C ALA A 1 -33.91 28.13 -4.08
N GLN A 2 -32.59 27.91 -4.10
CA GLN A 2 -31.94 26.84 -4.85
C GLN A 2 -31.95 25.50 -4.06
N GLU A 3 -31.66 25.54 -2.76
CA GLU A 3 -31.63 24.37 -1.86
C GLU A 3 -33.01 23.68 -1.72
N GLN A 4 -34.08 24.47 -1.56
CA GLN A 4 -35.46 23.94 -1.57
C GLN A 4 -35.89 23.24 -2.88
N ALA A 5 -35.29 23.58 -4.02
CA ALA A 5 -35.59 22.94 -5.30
C ALA A 5 -34.86 21.60 -5.47
N LEU A 6 -33.78 21.39 -4.71
CA LEU A 6 -32.93 20.20 -4.73
C LEU A 6 -33.17 19.29 -3.51
N GLY A 7 -34.12 19.64 -2.63
CA GLY A 7 -34.43 18.85 -1.44
C GLY A 7 -33.42 19.01 -0.29
N THR A 8 -32.44 19.91 -0.41
CA THR A 8 -31.45 20.19 0.62
C THR A 8 -31.92 21.29 1.59
N SER A 9 -31.19 21.46 2.69
CA SER A 9 -31.51 22.42 3.75
C SER A 9 -30.32 23.36 3.96
N ASP A 10 -30.57 24.66 4.02
CA ASP A 10 -29.57 25.73 4.26
C ASP A 10 -28.70 25.49 5.52
N ASN A 11 -29.17 24.67 6.46
CA ASN A 11 -28.48 24.33 7.71
C ASN A 11 -27.74 22.98 7.70
N ASN A 12 -27.79 22.23 6.60
CA ASN A 12 -27.06 20.98 6.43
C ASN A 12 -26.29 21.01 5.12
N ALA A 13 -24.99 21.35 5.21
CA ALA A 13 -24.13 21.51 4.05
C ALA A 13 -23.70 20.19 3.40
N ASP A 14 -24.00 19.04 4.01
CA ASP A 14 -23.68 17.69 3.52
C ASP A 14 -24.89 16.77 3.83
N PRO A 15 -25.94 16.79 2.97
CA PRO A 15 -27.22 16.15 3.26
C PRO A 15 -27.21 14.62 3.29
N ASP A 16 -26.35 13.98 2.50
CA ASP A 16 -26.20 12.53 2.42
C ASP A 16 -25.00 11.97 3.21
N GLY A 17 -24.10 12.83 3.68
CA GLY A 17 -23.05 12.50 4.64
C GLY A 17 -21.83 11.84 4.01
N ASP A 18 -21.56 12.10 2.73
CA ASP A 18 -20.42 11.53 2.01
C ASP A 18 -19.14 12.38 2.11
N GLY A 19 -19.22 13.55 2.76
CA GLY A 19 -18.11 14.46 2.98
C GLY A 19 -17.92 15.53 1.91
N ILE A 20 -18.78 15.59 0.89
CA ILE A 20 -18.78 16.61 -0.15
C ILE A 20 -19.90 17.62 0.14
N PRO A 21 -19.60 18.94 0.19
CA PRO A 21 -20.66 19.91 0.45
C PRO A 21 -21.65 20.06 -0.71
N ASP A 22 -22.93 20.24 -0.42
CA ASP A 22 -24.03 20.36 -1.41
C ASP A 22 -23.78 21.43 -2.48
N GLY A 23 -23.19 22.57 -2.10
CA GLY A 23 -22.82 23.63 -3.03
C GLY A 23 -21.75 23.22 -4.05
N VAL A 24 -20.87 22.28 -3.71
CA VAL A 24 -19.84 21.73 -4.60
C VAL A 24 -20.46 20.73 -5.57
N GLU A 25 -21.34 19.85 -5.08
CA GLU A 25 -22.05 18.87 -5.90
C GLU A 25 -22.93 19.55 -6.96
N VAL A 26 -23.68 20.58 -6.58
CA VAL A 26 -24.51 21.36 -7.51
C VAL A 26 -23.66 22.07 -8.58
N ALA A 27 -22.48 22.56 -8.21
CA ALA A 27 -21.57 23.20 -9.16
C ALA A 27 -20.97 22.20 -10.16
N ASN A 28 -20.78 20.95 -9.73
CA ASN A 28 -20.26 19.85 -10.54
C ASN A 28 -21.34 19.06 -11.27
N GLY A 29 -22.62 19.34 -11.01
CA GLY A 29 -23.76 18.72 -11.67
C GLY A 29 -24.15 17.35 -11.12
N THR A 30 -23.74 17.04 -9.89
CA THR A 30 -24.12 15.82 -9.15
C THR A 30 -25.31 16.07 -8.23
N ASN A 31 -25.76 15.06 -7.48
CA ASN A 31 -27.01 15.10 -6.71
C ASN A 31 -26.73 15.15 -5.19
N PRO A 32 -27.01 16.29 -4.52
CA PRO A 32 -26.73 16.51 -3.08
C PRO A 32 -27.44 15.64 -2.05
N ASN A 33 -28.22 14.65 -2.49
CA ASN A 33 -28.90 13.70 -1.59
C ASN A 33 -28.58 12.26 -1.99
N GLN A 34 -27.50 12.08 -2.75
CA GLN A 34 -27.04 10.80 -3.23
C GLN A 34 -25.55 10.73 -2.99
N ALA A 35 -25.18 10.07 -1.90
CA ALA A 35 -23.79 9.82 -1.55
C ALA A 35 -23.05 9.30 -2.78
N GLU A 36 -21.97 9.99 -3.14
CA GLU A 36 -21.19 9.73 -4.35
C GLU A 36 -20.33 8.45 -4.22
N ASN A 37 -20.61 7.60 -3.23
CA ASN A 37 -19.78 6.47 -2.84
C ASN A 37 -20.54 5.18 -2.46
N GLU A 38 -21.80 4.97 -2.87
CA GLU A 38 -22.42 3.61 -2.77
C GLU A 38 -22.02 2.66 -3.91
N GLY A 39 -21.11 3.09 -4.78
CA GLY A 39 -20.46 2.23 -5.76
C GLY A 39 -19.37 2.99 -6.47
N GLU A 40 -18.11 2.64 -6.17
CA GLU A 40 -16.93 3.03 -6.97
C GLU A 40 -16.68 4.55 -7.07
N GLY A 41 -16.30 5.20 -5.95
CA GLY A 41 -16.06 6.66 -5.96
C GLY A 41 -14.90 7.20 -5.11
N GLU A 42 -14.43 6.50 -4.07
CA GLU A 42 -13.37 7.02 -3.18
C GLU A 42 -11.96 7.09 -3.82
N ALA A 43 -11.79 6.68 -5.09
CA ALA A 43 -10.49 6.57 -5.74
C ALA A 43 -10.02 7.82 -6.51
N THR A 44 -10.79 8.91 -6.57
CA THR A 44 -10.45 9.98 -7.54
C THR A 44 -9.30 10.89 -7.07
N LEU A 45 -9.03 10.99 -5.76
CA LEU A 45 -7.90 11.79 -5.25
C LEU A 45 -6.61 10.98 -5.02
N ILE A 46 -6.70 9.66 -4.87
CA ILE A 46 -5.54 8.78 -4.66
C ILE A 46 -4.99 8.17 -5.95
N THR A 47 -5.67 8.28 -7.10
CA THR A 47 -5.19 7.68 -8.36
C THR A 47 -4.02 8.40 -9.02
N GLN A 48 -3.75 9.68 -8.69
CA GLN A 48 -2.56 10.36 -9.22
C GLN A 48 -1.30 9.90 -8.49
N GLY A 49 -0.50 9.08 -9.16
CA GLY A 49 0.81 8.61 -8.68
C GLY A 49 0.77 7.29 -7.90
N LEU A 50 -0.41 6.73 -7.61
CA LEU A 50 -0.55 5.40 -7.02
C LEU A 50 -0.02 4.34 -7.96
N GLN A 51 0.98 3.59 -7.49
CA GLN A 51 1.62 2.55 -8.30
C GLN A 51 1.06 1.15 -8.02
N LEU A 52 0.55 0.87 -6.83
CA LEU A 52 0.06 -0.46 -6.50
C LEU A 52 -0.97 -0.34 -5.39
N TRP A 53 -2.08 -1.04 -5.51
CA TRP A 53 -3.05 -1.16 -4.44
C TRP A 53 -3.52 -2.60 -4.30
N LEU A 54 -3.02 -3.26 -3.26
CA LEU A 54 -3.37 -4.62 -2.87
C LEU A 54 -4.22 -4.55 -1.60
N ASP A 55 -5.51 -4.76 -1.76
CA ASP A 55 -6.52 -4.60 -0.71
C ASP A 55 -6.77 -5.93 -0.01
N GLY A 56 -6.53 -5.98 1.31
CA GLY A 56 -6.72 -7.21 2.08
C GLY A 56 -8.19 -7.58 2.25
N HIS A 57 -9.10 -6.61 2.10
CA HIS A 57 -10.54 -6.83 2.24
C HIS A 57 -11.23 -7.18 0.91
N ASP A 58 -10.52 -7.08 -0.21
CA ASP A 58 -11.02 -7.28 -1.57
C ASP A 58 -9.88 -7.87 -2.42
N LEU A 59 -9.62 -9.17 -2.21
CA LEU A 59 -8.43 -9.85 -2.74
C LEU A 59 -8.51 -10.09 -4.25
N ASP A 60 -9.72 -10.28 -4.79
CA ASP A 60 -9.99 -10.42 -6.23
C ASP A 60 -10.34 -9.09 -6.91
N GLY A 61 -10.44 -8.00 -6.14
CA GLY A 61 -10.47 -6.62 -6.63
C GLY A 61 -11.75 -6.26 -7.37
N ASP A 62 -12.83 -7.02 -7.19
CA ASP A 62 -14.11 -6.81 -7.86
C ASP A 62 -15.08 -5.96 -7.02
N GLY A 63 -14.72 -5.65 -5.77
CA GLY A 63 -15.52 -4.84 -4.86
C GLY A 63 -16.76 -5.55 -4.32
N ASN A 64 -16.91 -6.86 -4.53
CA ASN A 64 -18.06 -7.65 -4.12
C ASN A 64 -17.70 -8.66 -3.03
N ALA A 65 -17.87 -8.22 -1.78
CA ALA A 65 -17.60 -9.03 -0.60
C ALA A 65 -18.43 -10.33 -0.49
N THR A 66 -19.46 -10.53 -1.33
CA THR A 66 -20.30 -11.74 -1.29
C THR A 66 -19.69 -12.94 -2.00
N ASN A 67 -18.68 -12.74 -2.86
CA ASN A 67 -17.96 -13.80 -3.57
C ASN A 67 -16.47 -13.89 -3.23
N ASP A 68 -16.04 -13.22 -2.16
CA ASP A 68 -14.68 -13.32 -1.67
C ASP A 68 -14.26 -14.77 -1.39
N LEU A 69 -12.96 -15.01 -1.57
CA LEU A 69 -12.32 -16.27 -1.19
C LEU A 69 -12.53 -16.56 0.29
N ALA A 70 -12.97 -17.79 0.59
CA ALA A 70 -13.20 -18.22 1.95
C ALA A 70 -11.90 -18.25 2.78
N VAL A 71 -12.01 -17.95 4.08
CA VAL A 71 -10.92 -18.11 5.05
C VAL A 71 -10.32 -19.52 4.95
N GLY A 72 -9.00 -19.60 4.90
CA GLY A 72 -8.26 -20.86 4.71
C GLY A 72 -7.97 -21.23 3.26
N ALA A 73 -8.57 -20.53 2.27
CA ALA A 73 -8.23 -20.74 0.87
C ALA A 73 -6.82 -20.20 0.55
N LYS A 74 -6.14 -20.88 -0.38
CA LYS A 74 -4.86 -20.40 -0.94
C LYS A 74 -5.12 -19.29 -1.95
N LEU A 75 -4.33 -18.23 -1.93
CA LEU A 75 -4.46 -17.11 -2.86
C LEU A 75 -3.38 -17.19 -3.96
N PRO A 76 -3.75 -17.53 -5.22
CA PRO A 76 -2.81 -17.56 -6.34
C PRO A 76 -2.52 -16.18 -6.94
N THR A 77 -3.45 -15.23 -6.78
CA THR A 77 -3.37 -13.91 -7.39
C THR A 77 -4.08 -12.91 -6.49
N TRP A 78 -3.39 -11.82 -6.15
CA TRP A 78 -3.94 -10.65 -5.50
C TRP A 78 -4.08 -9.54 -6.53
N ILE A 79 -5.32 -9.11 -6.77
CA ILE A 79 -5.64 -8.17 -7.82
C ILE A 79 -5.24 -6.74 -7.41
N ASP A 80 -4.59 -6.04 -8.32
CA ASP A 80 -4.19 -4.65 -8.18
C ASP A 80 -5.33 -3.71 -8.58
N LYS A 81 -5.83 -2.92 -7.62
CA LYS A 81 -6.90 -1.93 -7.86
C LYS A 81 -6.36 -0.53 -8.16
N SER A 82 -5.05 -0.36 -8.35
CA SER A 82 -4.48 0.93 -8.73
C SER A 82 -4.76 1.32 -10.19
N GLY A 83 -5.27 0.40 -11.01
CA GLY A 83 -5.48 0.58 -12.44
C GLY A 83 -4.23 0.38 -13.29
N ASN A 84 -3.12 -0.08 -12.70
CA ASN A 84 -1.87 -0.35 -13.42
C ASN A 84 -1.68 -1.82 -13.82
N GLU A 85 -2.67 -2.67 -13.52
CA GLU A 85 -2.66 -4.11 -13.85
C GLU A 85 -1.45 -4.86 -13.26
N ARG A 86 -0.98 -4.45 -12.08
CA ARG A 86 0.17 -5.05 -11.38
C ARG A 86 -0.25 -6.11 -10.36
N ASN A 87 -0.95 -7.12 -10.85
CA ASN A 87 -1.44 -8.22 -10.02
C ASN A 87 -0.27 -9.02 -9.43
N ALA A 88 -0.31 -9.27 -8.12
CA ALA A 88 0.70 -10.06 -7.45
C ALA A 88 0.33 -11.55 -7.54
N THR A 89 1.26 -12.41 -7.98
CA THR A 89 0.95 -13.81 -8.33
C THR A 89 1.86 -14.83 -7.65
N GLN A 90 1.35 -16.06 -7.52
CA GLN A 90 2.12 -17.23 -7.11
C GLN A 90 1.56 -18.50 -7.75
N SER A 91 2.33 -19.14 -8.61
CA SER A 91 1.89 -20.36 -9.31
C SER A 91 2.06 -21.64 -8.49
N VAL A 92 2.96 -21.66 -7.49
CA VAL A 92 3.23 -22.85 -6.69
C VAL A 92 2.29 -22.88 -5.49
N THR A 93 1.33 -23.81 -5.47
CA THR A 93 0.32 -23.92 -4.40
C THR A 93 0.91 -24.04 -2.99
N ALA A 94 2.08 -24.67 -2.86
CA ALA A 94 2.77 -24.78 -1.57
C ALA A 94 3.29 -23.43 -1.04
N ASP A 95 3.60 -22.49 -1.94
CA ASP A 95 4.18 -21.17 -1.64
C ASP A 95 3.10 -20.05 -1.68
N GLN A 96 1.82 -20.40 -1.86
CA GLN A 96 0.72 -19.44 -1.87
C GLN A 96 0.32 -19.09 -0.43
N PRO A 97 0.15 -17.80 -0.11
CA PRO A 97 -0.40 -17.40 1.18
C PRO A 97 -1.87 -17.83 1.33
N VAL A 98 -2.37 -17.76 2.55
CA VAL A 98 -3.72 -18.20 2.91
C VAL A 98 -4.59 -17.04 3.37
N VAL A 99 -5.85 -17.00 2.95
CA VAL A 99 -6.83 -16.00 3.39
C VAL A 99 -7.12 -16.14 4.88
N ILE A 100 -7.07 -15.03 5.62
CA ILE A 100 -7.37 -15.00 7.06
C ILE A 100 -8.70 -14.32 7.37
N ALA A 101 -9.24 -14.63 8.55
CA ALA A 101 -10.45 -14.01 9.04
C ALA A 101 -10.25 -12.51 9.27
N GLY A 102 -11.24 -11.70 8.87
CA GLY A 102 -11.18 -10.24 9.01
C GLY A 102 -10.52 -9.51 7.83
N GLY A 103 -10.06 -10.24 6.81
CA GLY A 103 -9.36 -9.70 5.65
C GLY A 103 -7.84 -9.84 5.74
N GLY A 104 -7.18 -9.93 4.59
CA GLY A 104 -5.74 -10.07 4.45
C GLY A 104 -5.27 -11.50 4.25
N LEU A 105 -3.95 -11.68 4.41
CA LEU A 105 -3.25 -12.92 4.10
C LEU A 105 -2.29 -13.32 5.21
N SER A 106 -2.21 -14.62 5.48
CA SER A 106 -1.17 -15.23 6.29
C SER A 106 -0.08 -15.78 5.38
N PHE A 107 1.16 -15.42 5.71
CA PHE A 107 2.38 -15.98 5.15
C PHE A 107 3.01 -16.85 6.24
N ASP A 108 3.08 -18.16 6.02
CA ASP A 108 3.42 -19.13 7.07
C ASP A 108 4.91 -19.21 7.44
N GLY A 109 5.76 -18.43 6.77
CA GLY A 109 7.22 -18.43 6.96
C GLY A 109 7.93 -19.62 6.33
N ALA A 110 7.23 -20.50 5.62
CA ALA A 110 7.74 -21.66 4.91
C ALA A 110 7.68 -21.46 3.38
N HIS A 111 8.12 -20.28 2.92
CA HIS A 111 8.25 -19.80 1.53
C HIS A 111 7.02 -19.11 0.92
N ASP A 112 5.96 -18.84 1.69
CA ASP A 112 4.83 -18.06 1.19
C ASP A 112 5.26 -16.69 0.65
N HIS A 113 4.88 -16.38 -0.59
CA HIS A 113 5.11 -15.06 -1.21
C HIS A 113 4.22 -14.85 -2.44
N LEU A 114 4.01 -13.59 -2.79
CA LEU A 114 3.46 -13.15 -4.07
C LEU A 114 4.49 -12.28 -4.79
N THR A 115 4.53 -12.34 -6.12
CA THR A 115 5.47 -11.56 -6.94
C THR A 115 4.75 -10.79 -8.04
N LEU A 116 5.26 -9.60 -8.35
CA LEU A 116 4.85 -8.81 -9.52
C LEU A 116 5.60 -9.22 -10.80
N GLY A 117 6.47 -10.24 -10.73
CA GLY A 117 7.32 -10.65 -11.83
C GLY A 117 8.22 -9.51 -12.30
N ASP A 118 8.13 -9.16 -13.59
CA ASP A 118 8.91 -8.06 -14.20
C ASP A 118 8.21 -6.70 -14.10
N GLN A 119 7.11 -6.58 -13.35
CA GLN A 119 6.41 -5.31 -13.13
C GLN A 119 7.03 -4.54 -11.97
N TYR A 120 8.17 -3.92 -12.24
CA TYR A 120 8.91 -3.12 -11.25
C TYR A 120 8.18 -1.82 -10.87
N LEU A 121 8.26 -1.46 -9.60
CA LEU A 121 7.70 -0.22 -9.06
C LEU A 121 8.78 0.87 -9.06
N PHE A 122 8.77 1.70 -10.10
CA PHE A 122 9.61 2.90 -10.19
C PHE A 122 8.86 4.13 -9.71
N SER A 123 9.61 5.20 -9.41
CA SER A 123 9.02 6.51 -9.20
C SER A 123 9.48 7.48 -10.28
N THR A 124 8.52 8.11 -10.95
CA THR A 124 8.74 9.23 -11.87
C THR A 124 8.62 10.59 -11.19
N ASN A 125 8.28 10.59 -9.89
CA ASN A 125 8.14 11.77 -9.05
C ASN A 125 9.38 12.00 -8.18
N ASP A 126 9.42 13.12 -7.47
CA ASP A 126 10.49 13.47 -6.51
C ASP A 126 10.35 12.70 -5.18
N GLY A 127 10.20 11.39 -5.25
CA GLY A 127 10.09 10.51 -4.09
C GLY A 127 9.08 9.38 -4.25
N MET A 128 8.91 8.60 -3.19
CA MET A 128 7.89 7.56 -3.08
C MET A 128 7.40 7.45 -1.64
N THR A 129 6.20 6.91 -1.46
CA THR A 129 5.71 6.48 -0.16
C THR A 129 5.09 5.10 -0.28
N ILE A 130 5.46 4.21 0.62
CA ILE A 130 4.89 2.87 0.72
C ILE A 130 4.14 2.80 2.05
N PHE A 131 2.88 2.37 2.00
CA PHE A 131 2.08 2.06 3.17
C PHE A 131 1.86 0.56 3.25
N ALA A 132 1.87 0.01 4.45
CA ALA A 132 1.45 -1.36 4.67
C ALA A 132 0.78 -1.52 6.03
N VAL A 133 -0.05 -2.55 6.13
CA VAL A 133 -0.64 -3.01 7.38
C VAL A 133 -0.20 -4.45 7.56
N ALA A 134 0.43 -4.75 8.69
CA ALA A 134 1.00 -6.07 8.98
C ALA A 134 0.94 -6.38 10.47
N GLU A 135 0.94 -7.67 10.83
CA GLU A 135 0.99 -8.10 12.22
C GLU A 135 2.44 -8.39 12.65
N THR A 136 2.86 -7.88 13.81
CA THR A 136 4.27 -7.90 14.26
C THR A 136 4.62 -9.04 15.22
N ASN A 137 3.97 -10.20 15.10
CA ASN A 137 4.21 -11.31 16.02
C ASN A 137 5.53 -12.06 15.77
N ALA A 138 6.28 -11.69 14.73
CA ALA A 138 7.43 -12.44 14.25
C ALA A 138 8.77 -11.95 14.81
N SER A 139 9.62 -12.91 15.17
CA SER A 139 11.06 -12.74 15.45
C SER A 139 11.78 -13.96 14.84
N PRO A 140 12.80 -13.80 13.98
CA PRO A 140 13.53 -12.56 13.63
C PRO A 140 12.78 -11.63 12.66
N VAL A 141 13.44 -10.54 12.22
CA VAL A 141 12.95 -9.59 11.20
C VAL A 141 12.66 -10.30 9.89
N ASN A 142 11.47 -10.09 9.34
CA ASN A 142 11.01 -10.63 8.06
C ASN A 142 10.83 -9.53 7.01
N THR A 143 10.89 -9.90 5.74
CA THR A 143 10.65 -9.01 4.61
C THR A 143 9.16 -8.93 4.32
N LEU A 144 8.60 -7.72 4.37
CA LEU A 144 7.22 -7.44 3.98
C LEU A 144 7.11 -7.02 2.50
N TYR A 145 8.11 -6.27 2.04
CA TYR A 145 8.18 -5.71 0.70
C TYR A 145 9.64 -5.69 0.26
N ASP A 146 9.92 -6.09 -0.98
CA ASP A 146 11.28 -6.04 -1.56
C ASP A 146 11.24 -5.93 -3.08
N PHE A 147 12.00 -4.98 -3.63
CA PHE A 147 12.22 -4.81 -5.07
C PHE A 147 13.69 -4.55 -5.34
N GLY A 148 14.31 -5.35 -6.20
CA GLY A 148 15.69 -5.16 -6.68
C GLY A 148 16.63 -6.31 -6.38
N VAL A 149 17.93 -6.01 -6.36
CA VAL A 149 18.97 -6.96 -5.97
C VAL A 149 19.40 -6.66 -4.54
N ILE A 150 19.36 -7.69 -3.72
CA ILE A 150 19.68 -7.70 -2.28
C ILE A 150 21.10 -7.23 -1.91
N ALA A 151 21.99 -7.09 -2.89
CA ALA A 151 23.35 -6.59 -2.74
C ALA A 151 23.36 -5.07 -3.01
N ASP A 152 22.74 -4.30 -2.11
CA ASP A 152 22.83 -2.83 -2.06
C ASP A 152 22.05 -2.06 -3.14
N ALA A 153 21.21 -2.75 -3.92
CA ALA A 153 20.39 -2.17 -4.99
C ALA A 153 18.91 -2.59 -4.88
N SER A 154 18.37 -2.58 -3.65
CA SER A 154 16.97 -2.90 -3.37
C SER A 154 16.24 -1.75 -2.65
N THR A 155 14.92 -1.72 -2.82
CA THR A 155 14.01 -1.01 -1.93
C THR A 155 13.20 -2.02 -1.14
N SER A 156 13.28 -1.96 0.19
CA SER A 156 12.72 -2.99 1.04
C SER A 156 12.09 -2.41 2.30
N ILE A 157 11.03 -3.06 2.78
CA ILE A 157 10.50 -2.85 4.13
C ILE A 157 10.59 -4.19 4.86
N ARG A 158 11.24 -4.16 6.02
CA ARG A 158 11.35 -5.32 6.90
C ARG A 158 10.79 -4.99 8.26
N LEU A 159 10.18 -5.99 8.88
CA LEU A 159 9.43 -5.83 10.12
C LEU A 159 9.70 -7.01 11.06
N SER A 160 9.92 -6.70 12.33
CA SER A 160 9.81 -7.64 13.44
C SER A 160 8.95 -7.06 14.54
N LYS A 161 8.77 -7.83 15.61
CA LYS A 161 8.23 -7.36 16.89
C LYS A 161 8.93 -6.10 17.44
N GLU A 162 10.21 -5.90 17.15
CA GLU A 162 11.03 -4.86 17.80
C GLU A 162 11.45 -3.73 16.85
N ASN A 163 11.53 -4.01 15.54
CA ASN A 163 12.14 -3.11 14.57
C ASN A 163 11.32 -3.00 13.29
N LEU A 164 11.18 -1.76 12.81
CA LEU A 164 10.83 -1.46 11.44
C LEU A 164 12.10 -0.99 10.71
N VAL A 165 12.38 -1.59 9.56
CA VAL A 165 13.56 -1.28 8.75
C VAL A 165 13.13 -0.89 7.34
N GLY A 166 13.60 0.26 6.87
CA GLY A 166 13.45 0.72 5.48
C GLY A 166 14.80 0.74 4.79
N ILE A 167 14.84 0.23 3.57
CA ILE A 167 16.06 0.14 2.78
C ILE A 167 15.80 0.81 1.44
N THR A 168 16.70 1.68 1.01
CA THR A 168 16.81 2.15 -0.38
C THR A 168 18.16 1.76 -0.96
N PRO A 169 18.37 1.81 -2.30
CA PRO A 169 19.61 1.39 -2.95
C PRO A 169 20.87 2.12 -2.43
N THR A 170 21.60 1.51 -1.49
CA THR A 170 22.79 2.09 -0.85
C THR A 170 23.94 2.29 -1.84
N ALA A 171 24.03 1.47 -2.89
CA ALA A 171 24.99 1.65 -3.99
C ALA A 171 24.73 2.93 -4.82
N HIS A 172 23.55 3.53 -4.68
CA HIS A 172 23.10 4.71 -5.42
C HIS A 172 22.76 5.89 -4.50
N GLY A 173 23.34 5.93 -3.30
CA GLY A 173 23.13 7.04 -2.36
C GLY A 173 21.90 6.88 -1.46
N GLY A 174 21.25 5.73 -1.49
CA GLY A 174 20.24 5.33 -0.50
C GLY A 174 20.85 4.99 0.87
N ALA A 175 20.00 4.58 1.80
CA ALA A 175 20.40 4.24 3.16
C ALA A 175 19.56 3.10 3.75
N ILE A 176 20.02 2.57 4.88
CA ILE A 176 19.24 1.70 5.75
C ILE A 176 18.77 2.54 6.94
N SER A 177 17.46 2.62 7.12
CA SER A 177 16.80 3.29 8.23
C SER A 177 16.27 2.27 9.22
N GLU A 178 16.47 2.48 10.51
CA GLU A 178 15.95 1.61 11.57
C GLU A 178 15.14 2.42 12.58
N LEU A 179 13.92 1.94 12.85
CA LEU A 179 13.06 2.46 13.91
C LEU A 179 12.77 1.33 14.91
N ASN A 180 13.36 1.44 16.10
CA ASN A 180 13.04 0.58 17.23
C ASN A 180 11.63 0.91 17.72
N ALA A 181 10.65 0.12 17.29
CA ALA A 181 9.26 0.29 17.65
C ALA A 181 8.68 -1.07 18.02
N THR A 182 8.52 -1.29 19.32
CA THR A 182 7.88 -2.50 19.82
C THR A 182 6.38 -2.43 19.60
N ALA A 183 5.82 -3.39 18.87
CA ALA A 183 4.40 -3.60 18.79
C ALA A 183 4.06 -5.09 18.86
N ASP A 184 2.93 -5.37 19.51
CA ASP A 184 2.26 -6.67 19.49
C ASP A 184 0.91 -6.47 18.77
N GLY A 185 0.64 -7.27 17.74
CA GLY A 185 -0.57 -7.19 16.93
C GLY A 185 -0.42 -6.37 15.65
N LEU A 186 -1.54 -5.84 15.17
CA LEU A 186 -1.64 -5.15 13.88
C LEU A 186 -1.02 -3.74 13.95
N VAL A 187 -0.18 -3.41 12.96
CA VAL A 187 0.46 -2.09 12.86
C VAL A 187 0.23 -1.48 11.50
N VAL A 188 0.19 -0.15 11.47
CA VAL A 188 0.26 0.64 10.24
C VAL A 188 1.66 1.23 10.13
N LEU A 189 2.30 0.99 8.99
CA LEU A 189 3.62 1.52 8.69
C LEU A 189 3.61 2.41 7.45
N ALA A 190 4.56 3.34 7.41
CA ALA A 190 4.89 4.08 6.21
C ALA A 190 6.39 4.19 6.05
N PHE A 191 6.87 3.98 4.82
CA PHE A 191 8.23 4.32 4.42
C PHE A 191 8.18 5.45 3.39
N GLN A 192 8.66 6.62 3.79
CA GLN A 192 8.64 7.83 2.97
C GLN A 192 10.06 8.10 2.48
N VAL A 193 10.24 8.24 1.17
CA VAL A 193 11.53 8.56 0.55
C VAL A 193 11.34 9.82 -0.27
N LYS A 194 12.14 10.85 0.00
CA LYS A 194 12.27 12.03 -0.84
C LYS A 194 13.68 12.03 -1.43
N PHE A 195 13.75 12.00 -2.76
CA PHE A 195 15.02 11.89 -3.46
C PHE A 195 15.91 13.11 -3.18
N ASP A 196 17.22 12.87 -3.13
CA ASP A 196 18.25 13.87 -2.80
C ASP A 196 17.99 14.68 -1.50
N ASP A 197 17.21 14.13 -0.56
CA ASP A 197 16.91 14.77 0.73
C ASP A 197 16.98 13.74 1.87
N ARG A 198 15.93 12.92 2.05
CA ARG A 198 15.80 12.04 3.20
C ARG A 198 14.86 10.87 2.99
N GLN A 199 15.04 9.85 3.81
CA GLN A 199 14.07 8.78 4.03
C GLN A 199 13.64 8.71 5.49
N VAL A 200 12.38 8.38 5.75
CA VAL A 200 11.75 8.40 7.08
C VAL A 200 10.83 7.20 7.25
N LEU A 201 10.91 6.57 8.42
CA LEU A 201 9.99 5.52 8.83
C LEU A 201 8.91 6.05 9.75
N ARG A 202 7.70 5.49 9.59
CA ARG A 202 6.60 5.68 10.51
C ARG A 202 5.99 4.36 10.92
N HIS A 203 5.63 4.25 12.19
CA HIS A 203 5.04 3.07 12.79
C HIS A 203 4.00 3.48 13.84
N ASN A 204 2.72 3.17 13.61
CA ASN A 204 1.60 3.55 14.49
C ASN A 204 1.63 5.04 14.91
N GLY A 205 1.92 5.93 13.95
CA GLY A 205 2.04 7.38 14.18
C GLY A 205 3.36 7.84 14.80
N GLN A 206 4.20 6.93 15.30
CA GLN A 206 5.59 7.25 15.64
C GLN A 206 6.38 7.52 14.36
N THR A 207 7.33 8.46 14.43
CA THR A 207 8.20 8.82 13.31
C THR A 207 9.65 8.71 13.79
N GLY A 208 10.50 8.08 12.99
CA GLY A 208 11.93 7.90 13.28
C GLY A 208 12.63 7.11 12.18
N GLY A 209 13.80 6.54 12.47
CA GLY A 209 14.65 5.91 11.44
C GLY A 209 14.91 6.86 10.28
N GLU A 210 15.24 8.11 10.58
CA GLU A 210 15.43 9.15 9.58
C GLU A 210 16.89 9.17 9.12
N GLU A 211 17.09 9.10 7.80
CA GLU A 211 18.43 9.16 7.19
C GLU A 211 18.44 10.19 6.06
N THR A 212 19.52 10.98 5.98
CA THR A 212 19.78 11.83 4.80
C THR A 212 20.29 10.95 3.66
N ILE A 213 19.79 11.16 2.44
CA ILE A 213 20.15 10.34 1.28
C ILE A 213 20.57 11.21 0.09
N THR A 214 21.38 10.66 -0.81
CA THR A 214 21.73 11.25 -2.11
C THR A 214 21.22 10.39 -3.27
N LEU A 215 20.19 9.58 -3.01
CA LEU A 215 19.48 8.83 -4.04
C LEU A 215 18.61 9.80 -4.83
N ALA A 216 18.98 10.05 -6.08
CA ALA A 216 18.32 11.04 -6.93
C ALA A 216 17.03 10.56 -7.59
N LYS A 217 16.81 9.24 -7.69
CA LYS A 217 15.66 8.64 -8.38
C LYS A 217 15.52 7.16 -8.07
N LEU A 218 14.38 6.58 -8.44
CA LEU A 218 14.16 5.14 -8.43
C LEU A 218 13.75 4.63 -9.81
N ASP A 219 14.71 4.08 -10.56
CA ASP A 219 14.49 3.51 -11.89
C ASP A 219 15.33 2.23 -12.11
N ALA A 220 15.31 1.72 -13.34
CA ALA A 220 16.06 0.51 -13.74
C ALA A 220 17.59 0.61 -13.56
N THR A 221 18.14 1.81 -13.32
CA THR A 221 19.57 2.02 -13.07
C THR A 221 19.92 2.00 -11.59
N THR A 222 18.94 2.23 -10.71
CA THR A 222 19.12 2.25 -9.25
C THR A 222 18.54 1.02 -8.56
N ILE A 223 17.53 0.40 -9.19
CA ILE A 223 16.99 -0.91 -8.83
C ILE A 223 17.16 -1.81 -10.05
N ALA A 224 17.82 -2.95 -9.88
CA ALA A 224 17.94 -3.92 -10.96
C ALA A 224 16.58 -4.51 -11.32
N ALA A 225 16.28 -4.56 -12.63
CA ALA A 225 15.09 -5.21 -13.19
C ALA A 225 15.18 -6.75 -13.18
N THR A 226 15.81 -7.34 -12.15
CA THR A 226 15.83 -8.78 -11.90
C THR A 226 15.67 -8.97 -10.40
N ALA A 227 14.42 -9.02 -9.92
CA ALA A 227 14.14 -9.31 -8.52
C ALA A 227 14.77 -10.66 -8.16
N THR A 228 15.67 -10.68 -7.18
CA THR A 228 16.21 -11.94 -6.65
C THR A 228 15.51 -12.23 -5.34
N ARG A 229 14.60 -13.21 -5.35
CA ARG A 229 14.10 -13.80 -4.11
C ARG A 229 15.30 -14.33 -3.34
N LEU A 230 15.53 -13.84 -2.12
CA LEU A 230 16.35 -14.55 -1.15
C LEU A 230 15.64 -15.86 -0.84
N THR A 231 16.21 -16.97 -1.30
CA THR A 231 15.87 -18.31 -0.79
C THR A 231 16.23 -18.42 0.67
#